data_AF-A0A537S602-F1
#
_entry.id   AF-A0A537S602-F1
#
_cell.length_a   1.000
_cell.length_b   1.000
_cell.length_c   1.000
_cell.angle_alpha   90.00
_cell.angle_beta   90.00
_cell.angle_gamma   90.00
#
_symmetry.space_group_name_H-M   'P 1'
#
loop_
_entity.id
_entity.type
_entity.pdbx_description
1 polymer ?
#
loop_
_entity_poly.entity_id
_entity_poly.type
_entity_poly.pdbx_seq_one_letter_code
_entity_poly.pdbx_strand_id
1 'polypeptide(L)'
;MVFAVPGHPLDPRAEGTNRLLKDGATMATEPEDVIDALAPMLAGEPLAGRAGAWEPTPAEITGRSTADGALQVAPQDRARLLAALGPAPVDIDELVRATGLPARSLQIALIELALAGRIERHGHQLISLASEVKGPDPFR
;
A
#
# COMPACT_ATOMS: atom_id res chain seq x y z
N MET A 1 0.63 -24.45 17.32
CA MET A 1 1.67 -24.92 16.38
C MET A 1 2.02 -23.76 15.47
N VAL A 2 3.32 -23.49 15.28
CA VAL A 2 3.81 -22.42 14.40
C VAL A 2 4.65 -23.08 13.32
N PHE A 3 4.47 -22.63 12.08
CA PHE A 3 5.25 -23.07 10.94
C PHE A 3 6.09 -21.92 10.41
N ALA A 4 7.27 -22.22 9.88
CA ALA A 4 8.15 -21.22 9.29
C ALA A 4 8.86 -21.76 8.04
N VAL A 5 8.94 -20.90 7.03
CA VAL A 5 9.64 -21.21 5.77
C VAL A 5 11.14 -20.91 5.96
N PRO A 6 12.03 -21.88 5.70
CA PRO A 6 13.47 -21.64 5.78
C PRO A 6 13.91 -20.69 4.68
N GLY A 7 14.76 -19.72 5.03
CA GLY A 7 15.35 -18.79 4.07
C GLY A 7 16.86 -18.69 4.23
N HIS A 8 17.52 -18.09 3.23
CA HIS A 8 18.98 -17.98 3.22
C HIS A 8 19.50 -17.22 4.46
N PRO A 9 20.58 -17.66 5.14
CA PRO A 9 21.05 -17.04 6.38
C PRO A 9 21.44 -15.56 6.26
N LEU A 10 21.84 -15.13 5.06
CA LEU A 10 22.22 -13.74 4.75
C LEU A 10 21.07 -12.90 4.19
N ASP A 11 19.87 -13.48 4.00
CA ASP A 11 18.71 -12.72 3.57
C ASP A 11 18.02 -12.05 4.78
N PRO A 12 18.00 -10.71 4.89
CA PRO A 12 17.36 -10.02 6.01
C PRO A 12 15.85 -10.28 6.09
N ARG A 13 15.20 -10.67 4.99
CA ARG A 13 13.77 -11.02 4.97
C ARG A 13 13.48 -12.36 5.65
N ALA A 14 14.47 -13.25 5.70
CA ALA A 14 14.36 -14.56 6.33
C ALA A 14 14.72 -14.54 7.82
N GLU A 15 15.15 -13.40 8.39
CA GLU A 15 15.59 -13.33 9.78
C GLU A 15 14.49 -13.79 10.76
N GLY A 16 13.25 -13.34 10.53
CA GLY A 16 12.10 -13.69 11.35
C GLY A 16 11.73 -15.17 11.25
N THR A 17 11.61 -15.71 10.04
CA THR A 17 11.25 -17.13 9.85
C THR A 17 12.37 -18.05 10.35
N ASN A 18 13.63 -17.71 10.10
CA ASN A 18 14.77 -18.45 10.63
C ASN A 18 14.86 -18.36 12.17
N ARG A 19 14.43 -17.25 12.79
CA ARG A 19 14.30 -17.16 14.25
C ARG A 19 13.23 -18.11 14.77
N LEU A 20 12.05 -18.12 14.16
CA LEU A 20 10.97 -19.05 14.52
C LEU A 20 11.43 -20.51 14.43
N LEU A 21 12.18 -20.88 13.39
CA LEU A 21 12.77 -22.22 13.27
C LEU A 21 13.74 -22.54 14.41
N LYS A 22 14.56 -21.56 14.83
CA LYS A 22 15.46 -21.71 16.01
C LYS A 22 14.68 -21.86 17.31
N ASP A 23 13.52 -21.22 17.41
CA ASP A 23 12.63 -21.27 18.58
C ASP A 23 11.72 -22.52 18.57
N GLY A 24 11.90 -23.42 17.60
CA GLY A 24 11.21 -24.71 17.53
C GLY A 24 9.95 -24.72 16.66
N ALA A 25 9.76 -23.74 15.79
CA ALA A 25 8.72 -23.82 14.76
C ALA A 25 8.97 -24.99 13.80
N THR A 26 7.89 -25.60 13.32
CA THR A 26 7.94 -26.65 12.32
C THR A 26 8.32 -26.07 10.96
N MET A 27 9.21 -26.74 10.24
CA MET A 27 9.61 -26.30 8.90
C MET A 27 8.46 -26.52 7.92
N ALA A 28 8.18 -25.52 7.08
CA ALA A 28 7.24 -25.63 5.98
C ALA A 28 7.95 -25.32 4.67
N THR A 29 8.20 -26.35 3.89
CA THR A 29 8.79 -26.29 2.54
C THR A 29 7.74 -26.42 1.45
N GLU A 30 6.63 -27.09 1.76
CA GLU A 30 5.49 -27.30 0.88
C GLU A 30 4.16 -27.26 1.66
N PRO A 31 3.02 -27.05 0.99
CA PRO A 31 1.71 -27.01 1.65
C PRO A 31 1.39 -28.28 2.45
N GLU A 32 1.86 -29.43 1.99
CA GLU A 32 1.64 -30.75 2.57
C GLU A 32 2.21 -30.83 4.00
N ASP A 33 3.35 -30.18 4.28
CA ASP A 33 3.95 -30.10 5.62
C ASP A 33 2.97 -29.55 6.68
N VAL A 34 2.12 -28.60 6.26
CA VAL A 34 1.12 -27.98 7.14
C VAL A 34 -0.11 -28.86 7.25
N ILE A 35 -0.57 -29.43 6.13
CA ILE A 35 -1.77 -30.28 6.07
C ILE A 35 -1.55 -31.54 6.91
N ASP A 36 -0.42 -32.22 6.75
CA ASP A 36 -0.12 -33.47 7.45
C ASP A 36 0.04 -33.26 8.95
N ALA A 37 0.65 -32.15 9.37
CA ALA A 37 0.78 -31.80 10.78
C ALA A 37 -0.58 -31.44 11.43
N LEU A 38 -1.53 -30.90 10.66
CA LEU A 38 -2.87 -30.56 11.14
C LEU A 38 -3.87 -31.71 11.03
N ALA A 39 -3.67 -32.66 10.11
CA ALA A 39 -4.61 -33.74 9.81
C ALA A 39 -5.05 -34.55 11.05
N PRO A 40 -4.17 -34.94 11.99
CA PRO A 40 -4.57 -35.64 13.21
C PRO A 40 -5.46 -34.81 14.13
N MET A 41 -5.30 -33.48 14.12
CA MET A 41 -6.11 -32.56 14.92
C MET A 41 -7.50 -32.36 14.32
N LEU A 42 -7.61 -32.46 13.00
CA LEU A 42 -8.84 -32.30 12.23
C LEU A 42 -9.66 -33.59 12.13
N ALA A 43 -9.05 -34.76 12.38
CA ALA A 43 -9.71 -36.07 12.27
C ALA A 43 -10.79 -36.34 13.35
N GLY A 44 -10.91 -35.50 14.38
CA GLY A 44 -11.82 -35.69 15.51
C GLY A 44 -13.19 -35.01 15.43
N GLU A 45 -13.40 -34.05 14.52
CA GLU A 45 -14.70 -33.40 14.31
C GLU A 45 -15.01 -33.29 12.82
N PRO A 46 -16.28 -33.50 12.39
CA PRO A 46 -16.66 -33.21 11.01
C PRO A 46 -16.56 -31.70 10.78
N LEU A 47 -15.53 -31.28 10.04
CA LEU A 47 -15.34 -29.91 9.54
C LEU A 47 -16.40 -29.48 8.51
N ALA A 48 -17.48 -30.26 8.36
CA ALA A 48 -18.55 -30.07 7.38
C ALA A 48 -19.33 -28.75 7.55
N GLY A 49 -19.19 -28.07 8.69
CA GLY A 49 -19.80 -26.74 8.93
C GLY A 49 -18.87 -25.55 8.74
N ARG A 50 -17.57 -25.77 8.47
CA ARG A 50 -16.55 -24.69 8.46
C ARG A 50 -15.66 -24.68 7.22
N ALA A 51 -15.75 -25.70 6.37
CA ALA A 51 -15.24 -25.68 5.01
C ALA A 51 -16.10 -24.77 4.10
N GLY A 52 -16.24 -23.50 4.49
CA GLY A 52 -16.35 -22.49 3.45
C GLY A 52 -15.01 -22.51 2.76
N ALA A 53 -14.96 -22.97 1.51
CA ALA A 53 -13.81 -22.74 0.66
C ALA A 53 -13.50 -21.25 0.78
N TRP A 54 -12.41 -20.91 1.47
CA TRP A 54 -11.91 -19.55 1.43
C TRP A 54 -11.33 -19.39 0.03
N GLU A 55 -12.19 -19.13 -0.94
CA GLU A 55 -11.82 -18.54 -2.19
C GLU A 55 -11.68 -17.05 -1.91
N PRO A 56 -10.45 -16.51 -1.87
CA PRO A 56 -10.30 -15.08 -1.74
C PRO A 56 -10.99 -14.45 -2.94
N THR A 57 -12.08 -13.73 -2.68
CA THR A 57 -12.73 -12.98 -3.74
C THR A 57 -11.73 -11.95 -4.26
N PRO A 58 -11.77 -11.55 -5.55
CA PRO A 58 -10.91 -10.49 -6.07
C PRO A 58 -10.94 -9.20 -5.21
N ALA A 59 -12.02 -9.04 -4.46
CA ALA A 59 -12.31 -7.92 -3.60
C ALA A 59 -11.64 -7.99 -2.20
N GLU A 60 -11.19 -9.18 -1.78
CA GLU A 60 -10.37 -9.41 -0.58
C GLU A 60 -8.87 -9.33 -0.92
N ILE A 61 -8.48 -9.83 -2.10
CA ILE A 61 -7.12 -9.71 -2.64
C ILE A 61 -6.72 -8.24 -2.84
N THR A 62 -7.68 -7.41 -3.25
CA THR A 62 -7.46 -5.98 -3.49
C THR A 62 -7.56 -5.09 -2.25
N GLY A 63 -7.79 -5.67 -1.06
CA GLY A 63 -7.89 -4.91 0.18
C GLY A 63 -8.87 -3.74 0.04
N ARG A 64 -10.17 -4.05 -0.11
CA ARG A 64 -11.21 -3.01 -0.03
C ARG A 64 -11.19 -2.36 1.35
N SER A 65 -10.43 -1.27 1.45
CA SER A 65 -10.99 -0.07 2.04
C SER A 65 -12.23 0.27 1.21
N THR A 66 -13.38 0.18 1.86
CA THR A 66 -14.71 0.42 1.32
C THR A 66 -14.79 1.75 0.59
N ALA A 67 -14.66 1.71 -0.73
CA ALA A 67 -15.28 2.65 -1.65
C ALA A 67 -15.00 2.18 -3.08
N ASP A 68 -15.94 1.45 -3.67
CA ASP A 68 -16.03 1.23 -5.13
C ASP A 68 -16.34 2.54 -5.90
N GLY A 69 -15.80 3.67 -5.42
CA GLY A 69 -15.68 4.97 -6.10
C GLY A 69 -14.27 5.59 -6.00
N ALA A 70 -13.28 4.88 -5.43
CA ALA A 70 -12.05 5.45 -4.86
C ALA A 70 -10.88 5.72 -5.82
N LEU A 71 -11.10 5.81 -7.13
CA LEU A 71 -10.11 6.42 -8.04
C LEU A 71 -10.46 7.87 -8.38
N GLN A 72 -11.67 8.33 -8.08
CA GLN A 72 -12.06 9.72 -8.32
C GLN A 72 -11.86 10.55 -7.06
N VAL A 73 -10.89 11.46 -7.13
CA VAL A 73 -10.73 12.53 -6.14
C VAL A 73 -11.91 13.49 -6.30
N ALA A 74 -12.70 13.65 -5.23
CA ALA A 74 -13.84 14.55 -5.24
C ALA A 74 -13.40 15.99 -5.61
N PRO A 75 -14.19 16.76 -6.37
CA PRO A 75 -13.82 18.13 -6.75
C PRO A 75 -13.44 19.01 -5.56
N GLN A 76 -14.07 18.80 -4.40
CA GLN A 76 -13.79 19.51 -3.16
C GLN A 76 -12.40 19.19 -2.60
N ASP A 77 -11.96 17.93 -2.69
CA ASP A 77 -10.65 17.49 -2.24
C ASP A 77 -9.54 18.11 -3.11
N ARG A 78 -9.77 18.18 -4.43
CA ARG A 78 -8.88 18.88 -5.37
C ARG A 78 -8.74 20.36 -5.02
N ALA A 79 -9.85 21.03 -4.71
CA ALA A 79 -9.85 22.44 -4.33
C ALA A 79 -9.06 22.68 -3.03
N ARG A 80 -9.20 21.79 -2.03
CA ARG A 80 -8.43 21.86 -0.78
C ARG A 80 -6.94 21.68 -1.02
N LEU A 81 -6.55 20.72 -1.86
CA LEU A 81 -5.14 20.51 -2.22
C LEU A 81 -4.55 21.72 -2.95
N LEU A 82 -5.27 22.28 -3.93
CA LEU A 82 -4.82 23.48 -4.65
C LEU A 82 -4.71 24.71 -3.74
N ALA A 83 -5.58 24.85 -2.75
CA ALA A 83 -5.50 25.93 -1.77
C ALA A 83 -4.31 25.77 -0.80
N ALA A 84 -3.88 24.53 -0.54
CA ALA A 84 -2.73 24.23 0.31
C ALA A 84 -1.38 24.29 -0.45
N LEU A 85 -1.41 24.15 -1.78
CA LEU A 85 -0.22 24.25 -2.62
C LEU A 85 0.06 25.70 -3.01
N GLY A 86 1.32 26.12 -2.83
CA GLY A 86 1.81 27.42 -3.24
C GLY A 86 3.06 27.32 -4.12
N PRO A 87 3.70 28.47 -4.43
CA PRO A 87 4.97 28.49 -5.15
C PRO A 87 6.15 28.00 -4.28
N ALA A 88 6.01 28.01 -2.96
CA ALA A 88 6.99 27.45 -2.04
C ALA A 88 6.84 25.92 -1.97
N PRO A 89 7.94 25.14 -1.95
CA PRO A 89 7.88 23.69 -1.76
C PRO A 89 7.33 23.32 -0.37
N VAL A 90 6.33 22.43 -0.35
CA VAL A 90 5.67 21.91 0.86
C VAL A 90 5.81 20.40 0.93
N ASP A 91 6.01 19.85 2.12
CA ASP A 91 6.13 18.40 2.33
C ASP A 91 4.78 17.68 2.19
N ILE A 92 4.78 16.46 1.65
CA ILE A 92 3.57 15.64 1.49
C ILE A 92 2.85 15.40 2.83
N ASP A 93 3.57 15.15 3.92
CA ASP A 93 2.96 14.93 5.24
C ASP A 93 2.33 16.21 5.81
N GLU A 94 2.90 17.37 5.47
CA GLU A 94 2.31 18.67 5.79
C GLU A 94 1.03 18.91 4.97
N LEU A 95 1.02 18.57 3.68
CA LEU A 95 -0.18 18.64 2.85
C LEU A 95 -1.30 17.71 3.34
N VAL A 96 -0.97 16.50 3.79
CA VAL A 96 -1.95 15.58 4.41
C VAL A 96 -2.56 16.22 5.65
N ARG A 97 -1.74 16.83 6.51
CA ARG A 97 -2.20 17.49 7.75
C ARG A 97 -3.06 18.73 7.47
N ALA A 98 -2.67 19.56 6.51
CA ALA A 98 -3.36 20.80 6.18
C ALA A 98 -4.70 20.56 5.45
N THR A 99 -4.75 19.54 4.58
CA THR A 99 -5.95 19.24 3.79
C THR A 99 -6.92 18.27 4.47
N GLY A 100 -6.42 17.49 5.44
CA GLY A 100 -7.16 16.41 6.11
C GLY A 100 -7.51 15.24 5.18
N LEU A 101 -6.91 15.18 3.99
CA LEU A 101 -7.18 14.13 3.01
C LEU A 101 -6.47 12.83 3.38
N PRO A 102 -7.11 11.66 3.15
CA PRO A 102 -6.41 10.40 3.21
C PRO A 102 -5.21 10.40 2.25
N ALA A 103 -4.07 9.86 2.69
CA ALA A 103 -2.83 9.84 1.90
C ALA A 103 -3.04 9.29 0.48
N ARG A 104 -3.87 8.24 0.32
CA ARG A 104 -4.25 7.69 -0.98
C ARG A 104 -4.90 8.74 -1.90
N SER A 105 -5.92 9.46 -1.42
CA SER A 105 -6.63 10.46 -2.21
C SER A 105 -5.73 11.64 -2.60
N LEU A 106 -4.87 12.06 -1.67
CA LEU A 106 -3.89 13.12 -1.91
C LEU A 106 -2.87 12.70 -2.97
N GLN A 107 -2.37 11.47 -2.92
CA GLN A 107 -1.43 10.94 -3.91
C GLN A 107 -2.05 10.84 -5.31
N ILE A 108 -3.30 10.39 -5.42
CA ILE A 108 -4.02 10.35 -6.71
C ILE A 108 -4.15 11.77 -7.28
N ALA A 109 -4.58 12.74 -6.46
CA ALA A 109 -4.72 14.13 -6.87
C ALA A 109 -3.39 14.77 -7.31
N LEU A 110 -2.30 14.47 -6.60
CA LEU A 110 -0.95 14.93 -6.97
C LEU A 110 -0.48 14.31 -8.29
N ILE A 111 -0.77 13.03 -8.54
CA ILE A 111 -0.45 12.39 -9.82
C ILE A 111 -1.19 13.08 -10.97
N GLU A 112 -2.49 13.32 -10.82
CA GLU A 112 -3.28 14.02 -11.84
C GLU A 112 -2.73 15.43 -12.13
N LEU A 113 -2.39 16.20 -11.09
CA LEU A 113 -1.80 17.52 -11.24
C LEU A 113 -0.41 17.47 -11.88
N ALA A 114 0.40 16.45 -11.59
CA ALA A 114 1.72 16.27 -12.18
C ALA A 114 1.61 15.92 -13.68
N LEU A 115 0.67 15.04 -14.04
CA LEU A 115 0.39 14.70 -15.44
C LEU A 115 -0.14 15.91 -16.22
N ALA A 116 -0.87 16.81 -15.56
CA ALA A 116 -1.32 18.08 -16.14
C ALA A 116 -0.22 19.17 -16.14
N GLY A 117 0.98 18.89 -15.63
CA GLY A 117 2.08 19.85 -15.56
C GLY A 117 1.85 21.03 -14.61
N ARG A 118 0.93 20.89 -13.63
CA ARG A 118 0.56 21.98 -12.70
C ARG A 118 1.34 21.98 -11.40
N ILE A 119 2.10 20.93 -11.13
CA ILE A 119 2.97 20.82 -9.95
C ILE A 119 4.37 20.37 -10.34
N GLU A 120 5.33 20.74 -9.52
CA GLU A 120 6.71 20.29 -9.59
C GLU A 120 7.06 19.46 -8.36
N ARG A 121 7.77 18.35 -8.59
CA ARG A 121 8.30 17.49 -7.52
C ARG A 121 9.77 17.85 -7.30
N HIS A 122 10.08 18.24 -6.08
CA HIS A 122 11.44 18.48 -5.63
C HIS A 122 11.97 17.22 -4.91
N GLY A 123 13.24 17.23 -4.53
CA GLY A 123 13.81 16.20 -3.67
C GLY A 123 13.11 16.14 -2.31
N HIS A 124 13.26 15.02 -1.59
CA HIS A 124 12.73 14.83 -0.23
C HIS A 124 11.20 15.00 -0.09
N GLN A 125 10.43 14.53 -1.08
CA GLN A 125 8.95 14.58 -1.05
C GLN A 125 8.34 15.99 -0.98
N LEU A 126 9.08 17.00 -1.41
CA LEU A 126 8.59 18.37 -1.47
C LEU A 126 7.84 18.62 -2.79
N ILE A 127 6.70 19.31 -2.71
CA ILE A 127 5.81 19.62 -3.84
C ILE A 127 5.52 21.12 -3.87
N SER A 128 5.60 21.74 -5.05
CA SER A 128 5.11 23.11 -5.28
C SER A 128 4.19 23.16 -6.49
N LEU A 129 3.46 24.25 -6.64
CA LEU A 129 2.86 24.59 -7.94
C LEU A 129 3.98 24.80 -8.96
N ALA A 130 3.75 24.32 -10.18
CA ALA A 130 4.62 24.66 -11.30
C ALA A 130 4.54 26.17 -11.49
N SER A 131 5.68 26.84 -11.49
CA SER A 131 5.72 28.25 -11.84
C SER A 131 5.23 28.36 -13.27
N GLU A 132 4.22 29.20 -13.52
CA GLU A 132 3.76 29.49 -14.87
C GLU A 132 5.01 29.85 -15.70
N VAL A 133 5.41 28.97 -16.61
CA VAL A 133 6.53 29.23 -17.50
C VAL A 133 6.16 30.48 -18.26
N LYS A 134 6.86 31.58 -17.93
CA LYS A 134 6.94 32.80 -18.73
C LYS A 134 6.88 32.37 -20.20
N GLY A 135 5.85 32.83 -20.91
CA GLY A 135 5.63 32.51 -22.32
C GLY A 135 6.93 32.67 -23.12
N PRO A 136 7.09 31.92 -24.22
CA PRO A 136 8.32 31.92 -25.00
C PRO A 136 8.75 33.37 -25.30
N ASP A 137 10.00 33.70 -24.96
CA ASP A 137 10.58 35.00 -25.31
C ASP A 137 10.48 35.19 -26.84
N PRO A 138 9.86 36.28 -27.35
CA PRO A 138 9.64 36.47 -28.79
C PRO A 138 10.90 36.82 -29.60
N PHE A 139 12.10 36.55 -29.08
CA PHE A 139 13.37 36.84 -29.77
C PHE A 139 14.41 35.76 -29.49
N ARG A 140 14.31 34.62 -30.16
CA ARG A 140 15.49 33.84 -30.57
C ARG A 140 15.24 33.04 -31.83
#